data_AF-A0A7K4H9Q8-F1
#
_entry.id   AF-A0A7K4H9Q8-F1
#
_cell.length_a   1.000
_cell.length_b   1.000
_cell.length_c   1.000
_cell.angle_alpha   90.00
_cell.angle_beta   90.00
_cell.angle_gamma   90.00
#
_symmetry.space_group_name_H-M   'P 1'
#
loop_
_entity.id
_entity.type
_entity.pdbx_description
1 polymer ?
#
loop_
_entity_poly.entity_id
_entity_poly.type
_entity_poly.pdbx_seq_one_letter_code
_entity_poly.pdbx_strand_id
1 'polypeptide(L)'
;MNLEEDKVRNLPGWEIIAPIPLCMGGDYRALTFCCKPGHSLTYVLKCKRDDILNNLGLSSEEFIRVKEEFSKENNWDSEIVCFGSLSYCCMRRNGCSRRDLALVERYPEKSLTEIMKIYFNKKKELSKRILEHISNVVAKKKIEPYLALF
;
A
#
# COMPACT_ATOMS: atom_id res chain seq x y z
N MET A 1 -3.75 20.90 2.32
CA MET A 1 -3.30 20.26 1.06
C MET A 1 -4.54 19.84 0.30
N ASN A 2 -4.63 20.17 -0.99
CA ASN A 2 -5.73 19.72 -1.84
C ASN A 2 -5.32 18.42 -2.53
N LEU A 3 -6.07 17.35 -2.32
CA LEU A 3 -5.88 16.11 -3.07
C LEU A 3 -6.54 16.25 -4.44
N GLU A 4 -5.81 15.90 -5.50
CA GLU A 4 -6.37 15.84 -6.84
C GLU A 4 -7.43 14.73 -6.93
N GLU A 5 -8.64 15.07 -7.38
CA GLU A 5 -9.78 14.15 -7.41
C GLU A 5 -9.52 12.89 -8.25
N ASP A 6 -8.76 13.01 -9.34
CA ASP A 6 -8.40 11.89 -10.22
C ASP A 6 -7.26 11.02 -9.64
N LYS A 7 -6.63 11.45 -8.53
CA LYS A 7 -5.56 10.72 -7.82
C LYS A 7 -6.03 9.98 -6.58
N VAL A 8 -7.32 10.06 -6.27
CA VAL A 8 -7.94 9.34 -5.15
C VAL A 8 -9.07 8.44 -5.62
N ARG A 9 -9.51 7.52 -4.75
CA ARG A 9 -10.64 6.64 -4.98
C ARG A 9 -11.46 6.51 -3.71
N ASN A 10 -12.77 6.35 -3.89
CA ASN A 10 -13.65 5.89 -2.84
C ASN A 10 -13.52 4.37 -2.64
N LEU A 11 -12.88 3.95 -1.55
CA LEU A 11 -12.67 2.53 -1.21
C LEU A 11 -13.26 2.23 0.17
N PRO A 12 -13.91 1.07 0.37
CA PRO A 12 -14.45 0.73 1.68
C PRO A 12 -13.34 0.69 2.73
N GLY A 13 -13.45 1.42 3.84
CA GLY A 13 -12.44 1.43 4.91
C GLY A 13 -11.28 2.41 4.71
N TRP A 14 -11.22 3.10 3.57
CA TRP A 14 -10.32 4.25 3.33
C TRP A 14 -11.03 5.40 2.59
N GLU A 15 -12.35 5.29 2.44
CA GLU A 15 -13.29 6.29 1.93
C GLU A 15 -12.79 7.05 0.70
N ILE A 16 -13.25 8.29 0.50
CA ILE A 16 -13.00 9.08 -0.72
C ILE A 16 -11.56 9.55 -0.92
N ILE A 17 -10.65 9.29 0.03
CA ILE A 17 -9.28 9.83 0.03
C ILE A 17 -8.20 8.77 -0.20
N ALA A 18 -8.57 7.53 -0.56
CA ALA A 18 -7.60 6.46 -0.78
C ALA A 18 -6.75 6.74 -2.03
N PRO A 19 -5.41 6.73 -1.94
CA PRO A 19 -4.55 7.13 -3.06
C PRO A 19 -4.53 6.06 -4.16
N ILE A 20 -4.48 6.47 -5.43
CA ILE A 20 -4.20 5.54 -6.53
C ILE A 20 -2.75 5.01 -6.47
N PRO A 21 -2.39 3.90 -7.15
CA PRO A 21 -1.01 3.42 -7.14
C PRO A 21 0.01 4.46 -7.63
N LEU A 22 1.23 4.45 -7.06
CA LEU A 22 2.31 5.38 -7.46
C LEU A 22 2.62 5.35 -8.97
N CYS A 23 2.57 4.17 -9.59
CA CYS A 23 2.76 4.00 -11.03
C CYS A 23 1.64 4.62 -11.90
N MET A 24 0.57 5.12 -11.28
CA MET A 24 -0.52 5.86 -11.91
C MET A 24 -0.58 7.33 -11.46
N GLY A 25 0.41 7.81 -10.69
CA GLY A 25 0.51 9.20 -10.24
C GLY A 25 -0.08 9.47 -8.86
N GLY A 26 -0.32 8.45 -8.04
CA GLY A 26 -0.71 8.65 -6.64
C GLY A 26 0.39 9.29 -5.79
N ASP A 27 0.02 9.71 -4.59
CA ASP A 27 0.94 10.32 -3.62
C ASP A 27 1.66 9.29 -2.72
N TYR A 28 2.48 9.75 -1.76
CA TYR A 28 3.32 8.90 -0.91
C TYR A 28 2.54 7.84 -0.11
N ARG A 29 1.26 8.08 0.21
CA ARG A 29 0.41 7.09 0.90
C ARG A 29 0.25 5.81 0.06
N ALA A 30 0.39 5.90 -1.26
CA ALA A 30 0.28 4.76 -2.18
C ALA A 30 1.44 3.75 -2.09
N LEU A 31 2.50 4.02 -1.31
CA LEU A 31 3.59 3.06 -1.03
C LEU A 31 3.07 1.73 -0.46
N THR A 32 1.93 1.74 0.24
CA THR A 32 1.25 0.51 0.71
C THR A 32 0.88 -0.46 -0.44
N PHE A 33 0.63 0.06 -1.65
CA PHE A 33 0.30 -0.72 -2.84
C PHE A 33 1.51 -1.08 -3.71
N CYS A 34 2.71 -0.64 -3.33
CA CYS A 34 3.92 -0.93 -4.08
C CYS A 34 4.42 -2.36 -3.85
N CYS A 35 5.01 -2.90 -4.91
CA CYS A 35 5.59 -4.24 -4.95
C CYS A 35 6.94 -4.29 -4.22
N LYS A 36 7.47 -5.48 -3.97
CA LYS A 36 8.76 -5.66 -3.29
C LYS A 36 9.92 -5.06 -4.12
N PRO A 37 10.80 -4.22 -3.51
CA PRO A 37 12.03 -3.76 -4.14
C PRO A 37 12.87 -4.89 -4.76
N GLY A 38 13.60 -4.59 -5.83
CA GLY A 38 14.39 -5.58 -6.57
C GLY A 38 13.58 -6.45 -7.56
N HIS A 39 12.26 -6.32 -7.61
CA HIS A 39 11.41 -7.04 -8.57
C HIS A 39 10.78 -6.09 -9.58
N SER A 40 10.89 -6.45 -10.86
CA SER A 40 10.23 -5.79 -11.99
C SER A 40 8.87 -6.42 -12.27
N LEU A 41 7.83 -5.61 -12.39
CA LEU A 41 6.47 -6.06 -12.72
C LEU A 41 5.90 -5.26 -13.89
N THR A 42 4.65 -5.56 -14.26
CA THR A 42 3.91 -5.07 -15.45
C THR A 42 4.03 -3.57 -15.75
N TYR A 43 4.30 -2.72 -14.76
CA TYR A 43 4.44 -1.26 -14.92
C TYR A 43 5.85 -0.74 -14.69
N VAL A 44 6.89 -1.56 -14.89
CA VAL A 44 8.29 -1.18 -14.61
C VAL A 44 8.68 0.15 -15.28
N LEU A 45 8.26 0.38 -16.53
CA LEU A 45 8.57 1.61 -17.28
C LEU A 45 7.96 2.88 -16.67
N LYS A 46 6.96 2.75 -15.80
CA LYS A 46 6.27 3.87 -15.12
C LYS A 46 6.41 3.81 -13.60
N CYS A 47 7.16 2.86 -13.08
CA CYS A 47 7.31 2.65 -11.65
C CYS A 47 8.24 3.72 -11.07
N LYS A 48 7.75 4.51 -10.11
CA LYS A 48 8.54 5.52 -9.39
C LYS A 48 8.88 5.11 -7.95
N ARG A 49 8.69 3.82 -7.60
CA ARG A 49 8.87 3.34 -6.22
C ARG A 49 10.26 3.66 -5.71
N ASP A 50 11.29 3.21 -6.41
CA ASP A 50 12.67 3.29 -5.91
C ASP A 50 13.15 4.75 -5.87
N ASP A 51 12.78 5.56 -6.86
CA ASP A 51 13.01 7.02 -6.83
C ASP A 51 12.33 7.70 -5.63
N ILE A 52 11.08 7.32 -5.32
CA ILE A 52 10.33 7.89 -4.19
C ILE A 52 10.95 7.44 -2.86
N LEU A 53 11.32 6.17 -2.73
CA LEU A 53 12.01 5.64 -1.55
C LEU A 53 13.32 6.41 -1.29
N ASN A 54 14.14 6.59 -2.33
CA ASN A 54 15.36 7.39 -2.27
C ASN A 54 15.09 8.85 -1.89
N ASN A 55 14.09 9.48 -2.51
CA ASN A 55 13.70 10.87 -2.23
C ASN A 55 13.16 11.08 -0.81
N LEU A 56 12.65 10.03 -0.18
CA LEU A 56 12.18 10.03 1.20
C LEU A 56 13.25 9.57 2.19
N GLY A 57 14.43 9.12 1.70
CA GLY A 57 15.48 8.56 2.54
C GLY A 57 15.06 7.27 3.24
N LEU A 58 14.15 6.49 2.65
CA LEU A 58 13.72 5.19 3.14
C LEU A 58 14.42 4.11 2.31
N SER A 59 15.26 3.28 2.93
CA SER A 59 15.96 2.22 2.22
C SER A 59 15.01 1.12 1.72
N SER A 60 15.43 0.36 0.71
CA SER A 60 14.66 -0.79 0.22
C SER A 60 14.47 -1.84 1.31
N GLU A 61 15.51 -2.05 2.12
CA GLU A 61 15.56 -2.98 3.23
C GLU A 61 14.57 -2.58 4.33
N GLU A 62 14.51 -1.30 4.71
CA GLU A 62 13.54 -0.80 5.68
C GLU A 62 12.11 -0.88 5.14
N PHE A 63 11.89 -0.51 3.88
CA PHE A 63 10.58 -0.63 3.25
C PHE A 63 10.09 -2.08 3.22
N ILE A 64 10.98 -3.03 2.93
CA ILE A 64 10.69 -4.46 3.01
C ILE A 64 10.38 -4.84 4.46
N ARG A 65 11.25 -4.49 5.41
CA ARG A 65 11.10 -4.81 6.83
C ARG A 65 9.73 -4.37 7.36
N VAL A 66 9.33 -3.12 7.13
CA VAL A 66 8.02 -2.58 7.58
C VAL A 66 6.85 -3.40 7.03
N LYS A 67 6.91 -3.80 5.75
CA LYS A 67 5.83 -4.55 5.09
C LYS A 67 5.76 -6.01 5.54
N GLU A 68 6.90 -6.64 5.78
CA GLU A 68 7.01 -8.02 6.29
C GLU A 68 6.58 -8.10 7.76
N GLU A 69 7.01 -7.15 8.61
CA GLU A 69 6.56 -7.04 10.00
C GLU A 69 5.04 -6.83 10.08
N PHE A 70 4.51 -5.88 9.31
CA PHE A 70 3.07 -5.68 9.21
C PHE A 70 2.35 -6.94 8.72
N SER A 71 2.95 -7.68 7.78
CA SER A 71 2.37 -8.93 7.29
C SER A 71 2.20 -9.96 8.40
N LYS A 72 3.28 -10.18 9.16
CA LYS A 72 3.31 -11.15 10.26
C LYS A 72 2.34 -10.78 11.37
N GLU A 73 2.33 -9.52 11.80
CA GLU A 73 1.43 -9.02 12.84
C GLU A 73 -0.06 -9.18 12.49
N ASN A 74 -0.40 -9.16 11.21
CA ASN A 74 -1.78 -9.22 10.73
C ASN A 74 -2.14 -10.55 10.06
N ASN A 75 -1.28 -11.57 10.16
CA ASN A 75 -1.44 -12.86 9.48
C ASN A 75 -1.75 -12.72 7.97
N TRP A 76 -0.97 -11.88 7.29
CA TRP A 76 -1.14 -11.50 5.88
C TRP A 76 -0.26 -12.29 4.91
N ASP A 77 0.52 -13.24 5.42
CA ASP A 77 1.31 -14.17 4.62
C ASP A 77 0.37 -15.11 3.84
N SER A 78 0.71 -15.40 2.59
CA SER A 78 -0.05 -16.28 1.71
C SER A 78 0.77 -16.67 0.49
N GLU A 79 0.87 -17.97 0.22
CA GLU A 79 1.69 -18.51 -0.88
C GLU A 79 1.12 -18.18 -2.28
N ILE A 80 -0.18 -17.90 -2.37
CA ILE A 80 -0.85 -17.66 -3.64
C ILE A 80 -0.73 -16.21 -4.12
N VAL A 81 -0.34 -15.26 -3.26
CA VAL A 81 -0.22 -13.84 -3.62
C VAL A 81 1.21 -13.45 -4.00
N CYS A 82 1.37 -12.30 -4.65
CA CYS A 82 2.69 -11.81 -5.03
C CYS A 82 3.58 -11.62 -3.80
N PHE A 83 4.82 -12.11 -3.90
CA PHE A 83 5.84 -11.97 -2.84
C PHE A 83 5.43 -12.58 -1.50
N GLY A 84 4.49 -13.52 -1.47
CA GLY A 84 4.13 -14.26 -0.27
C GLY A 84 3.32 -13.48 0.76
N SER A 85 2.90 -12.23 0.47
CA SER A 85 2.20 -11.39 1.44
C SER A 85 1.20 -10.41 0.81
N LEU A 86 0.03 -10.27 1.44
CA LEU A 86 -0.97 -9.26 1.11
C LEU A 86 -0.44 -7.83 1.25
N SER A 87 0.60 -7.60 2.06
CA SER A 87 1.26 -6.29 2.19
C SER A 87 1.74 -5.78 0.83
N TYR A 88 2.14 -6.66 -0.09
CA TYR A 88 2.60 -6.28 -1.43
C TYR A 88 1.51 -6.26 -2.51
N CYS A 89 0.27 -6.62 -2.18
CA CYS A 89 -0.82 -6.55 -3.16
C CYS A 89 -1.09 -5.11 -3.61
N CYS A 90 -1.03 -4.91 -4.92
CA CYS A 90 -1.38 -3.65 -5.57
C CYS A 90 -2.90 -3.38 -5.57
N MET A 91 -3.28 -2.12 -5.76
CA MET A 91 -4.66 -1.76 -6.07
C MET A 91 -4.92 -1.83 -7.57
N ARG A 92 -5.83 -2.71 -8.00
CA ARG A 92 -6.30 -2.84 -9.38
C ARG A 92 -7.78 -2.48 -9.47
N ARG A 93 -8.19 -1.84 -10.58
CA ARG A 93 -9.59 -1.46 -10.82
C ARG A 93 -10.54 -2.66 -10.79
N ASN A 94 -10.14 -3.78 -11.38
CA ASN A 94 -10.97 -4.99 -11.50
C ASN A 94 -10.57 -6.10 -10.51
N GLY A 95 -9.87 -5.73 -9.44
CA GLY A 95 -9.36 -6.70 -8.47
C GLY A 95 -8.18 -7.55 -8.96
N CYS A 96 -7.88 -8.62 -8.23
CA CYS A 96 -6.79 -9.55 -8.51
C CYS A 96 -7.18 -10.93 -7.99
N SER A 97 -7.36 -11.91 -8.90
CA SER A 97 -7.85 -13.25 -8.54
C SER A 97 -7.07 -13.89 -7.39
N ARG A 98 -5.74 -13.77 -7.39
CA ARG A 98 -4.87 -14.29 -6.32
C ARG A 98 -5.11 -13.62 -4.96
N ARG A 99 -5.22 -12.28 -4.94
CA ARG A 99 -5.49 -11.51 -3.72
C ARG A 99 -6.88 -11.82 -3.21
N ASP A 100 -7.86 -11.81 -4.11
CA ASP A 100 -9.27 -11.94 -3.77
C ASP A 100 -9.55 -13.35 -3.23
N LEU A 101 -8.95 -14.39 -3.83
CA LEU A 101 -8.96 -15.75 -3.30
C LEU A 101 -8.32 -15.82 -1.90
N ALA A 102 -7.11 -15.29 -1.72
CA ALA A 102 -6.42 -15.30 -0.42
C ALA A 102 -7.21 -14.58 0.68
N LEU A 103 -7.96 -13.54 0.32
CA LEU A 103 -8.81 -12.80 1.25
C LEU A 103 -10.07 -13.59 1.62
N VAL A 104 -10.71 -14.24 0.65
CA VAL A 104 -11.88 -15.12 0.90
C VAL A 104 -11.49 -16.30 1.79
N GLU A 105 -10.38 -16.99 1.49
CA GLU A 105 -9.88 -18.11 2.30
C GLU A 105 -9.54 -17.68 3.73
N ARG A 106 -9.05 -16.45 3.92
CA ARG A 106 -8.70 -15.91 5.23
C ARG A 106 -9.90 -15.47 6.07
N TYR A 107 -11.00 -15.10 5.42
CA TYR A 107 -12.19 -14.58 6.09
C TYR A 107 -13.46 -15.32 5.60
N PRO A 108 -13.56 -16.64 5.81
CA PRO A 108 -14.62 -17.46 5.23
C PRO A 108 -16.04 -17.05 5.69
N GLU A 109 -16.16 -16.51 6.90
CA GLU A 109 -17.43 -16.08 7.50
C GLU A 109 -17.84 -14.64 7.16
N LYS A 110 -17.11 -13.97 6.25
CA LYS A 110 -17.36 -12.55 5.93
C LYS A 110 -17.83 -12.37 4.50
N SER A 111 -18.75 -11.43 4.31
CA SER A 111 -19.12 -11.01 2.96
C SER A 111 -17.94 -10.34 2.24
N LEU A 112 -17.94 -10.36 0.91
CA LEU A 112 -16.90 -9.71 0.11
C LEU A 112 -16.74 -8.22 0.46
N THR A 113 -17.85 -7.53 0.76
CA THR A 113 -17.83 -6.11 1.17
C THR A 113 -17.08 -5.91 2.49
N GLU A 114 -17.33 -6.75 3.49
CA GLU A 114 -16.61 -6.70 4.77
C GLU A 114 -15.13 -7.03 4.60
N ILE A 115 -14.82 -8.04 3.80
CA ILE A 115 -13.44 -8.42 3.46
C ILE A 115 -12.68 -7.25 2.84
N MET A 116 -13.27 -6.59 1.84
CA MET A 116 -12.65 -5.45 1.18
C MET A 116 -12.49 -4.25 2.13
N LYS A 117 -13.46 -4.03 3.03
CA LYS A 117 -13.35 -3.00 4.09
C LYS A 117 -12.17 -3.29 5.02
N ILE A 118 -12.01 -4.53 5.47
CA ILE A 118 -10.88 -4.96 6.31
C ILE A 118 -9.57 -4.77 5.56
N TYR A 119 -9.49 -5.26 4.33
CA TYR A 119 -8.28 -5.19 3.50
C TYR A 119 -7.81 -3.75 3.29
N PHE A 120 -8.69 -2.85 2.87
CA PHE A 120 -8.31 -1.46 2.62
C PHE A 120 -8.07 -0.66 3.89
N ASN A 121 -8.77 -0.94 4.99
CA ASN A 121 -8.44 -0.34 6.29
C ASN A 121 -7.01 -0.75 6.73
N LYS A 122 -6.67 -2.03 6.61
CA LYS A 122 -5.29 -2.49 6.88
C LYS A 122 -4.26 -1.90 5.92
N LYS A 123 -4.62 -1.66 4.65
CA LYS A 123 -3.76 -0.93 3.72
C LYS A 123 -3.57 0.54 4.14
N LYS A 124 -4.59 1.18 4.71
CA LYS A 124 -4.52 2.52 5.32
C LYS A 124 -3.56 2.50 6.52
N GLU A 125 -3.69 1.52 7.42
CA GLU A 125 -2.77 1.34 8.56
C GLU A 125 -1.32 1.15 8.10
N LEU A 126 -1.08 0.26 7.13
CA LEU A 126 0.26 0.04 6.57
C LEU A 126 0.81 1.30 5.90
N SER A 127 -0.04 2.07 5.22
CA SER A 127 0.34 3.34 4.62
C SER A 127 0.86 4.34 5.67
N LYS A 128 0.11 4.52 6.76
CA LYS A 128 0.53 5.34 7.89
C LYS A 128 1.86 4.85 8.47
N ARG A 129 1.98 3.53 8.72
CA ARG A 129 3.19 2.93 9.30
C ARG A 129 4.44 3.14 8.44
N ILE A 130 4.31 3.03 7.11
CA ILE A 130 5.42 3.31 6.17
C ILE A 130 5.83 4.78 6.28
N LEU A 131 4.89 5.71 6.33
CA LEU A 131 5.20 7.14 6.41
C LEU A 131 5.83 7.51 7.76
N GLU A 132 5.36 6.93 8.87
CA GLU A 132 5.92 7.17 10.21
C GLU A 132 7.37 6.66 10.36
N HIS A 133 7.76 5.65 9.58
CA HIS A 133 9.14 5.14 9.56
C HIS A 133 10.14 6.08 8.88
N ILE A 134 9.67 7.09 8.14
CA ILE A 134 10.54 8.04 7.46
C ILE A 134 11.17 8.96 8.51
N SER A 135 12.48 8.78 8.74
CA SER A 135 13.24 9.49 9.78
C SER A 135 13.93 10.76 9.27
N ASN A 136 14.17 10.87 7.96
CA ASN A 136 14.85 12.01 7.35
C ASN A 136 14.07 13.32 7.57
N VAL A 137 14.72 14.34 8.16
CA VAL A 137 14.09 15.61 8.56
C VAL A 137 13.48 16.36 7.38
N VAL A 138 14.15 16.36 6.22
CA VAL A 138 13.65 17.03 5.01
C VAL A 138 12.46 16.25 4.45
N ALA A 139 12.54 14.93 4.42
CA ALA A 139 11.44 14.08 3.96
C ALA A 139 10.22 14.16 4.90
N LYS A 140 10.41 14.27 6.21
CA LYS A 140 9.33 14.44 7.20
C LYS A 140 8.43 15.63 6.87
N LYS A 141 9.03 16.78 6.54
CA LYS A 141 8.27 17.97 6.11
C LYS A 141 7.44 17.71 4.85
N LYS A 142 7.91 16.86 3.94
CA LYS A 142 7.16 16.50 2.72
C LYS A 142 5.98 15.58 3.01
N ILE A 143 6.11 14.67 4.00
CA ILE A 143 5.07 13.69 4.31
C ILE A 143 4.05 14.17 5.35
N GLU A 144 4.36 15.20 6.13
CA GLU A 144 3.51 15.72 7.20
C GLU A 144 2.08 16.07 6.75
N PRO A 145 1.85 16.73 5.59
CA PRO A 145 0.50 16.96 5.08
C PRO A 145 -0.28 15.67 4.80
N TYR A 146 0.41 14.57 4.47
CA TYR A 146 -0.21 13.26 4.22
C TYR A 146 -0.49 12.50 5.51
N LEU A 147 0.38 12.64 6.53
CA LEU A 147 0.15 12.06 7.86
C LEU A 147 -1.09 12.67 8.54
N ALA A 148 -1.35 13.96 8.30
CA ALA A 148 -2.55 14.64 8.80
C ALA A 148 -3.88 14.12 8.22
N LEU A 149 -3.85 13.25 7.21
CA LEU A 149 -5.04 12.67 6.57
C LEU A 149 -5.49 11.33 7.19
N PHE A 150 -4.74 10.80 8.17
CA PHE A 150 -5.04 9.49 8.77
C PHE A 150 -5.91 9.60 10.01
#